data_AF-A0A0K8WDN7-F1
#
_entry.id   AF-A0A0K8WDN7-F1
#
_cell.length_a   1.000
_cell.length_b   1.000
_cell.length_c   1.000
_cell.angle_alpha   90.00
_cell.angle_beta   90.00
_cell.angle_gamma   90.00
#
_symmetry.space_group_name_H-M   'P 1'
#
loop_
_entity.id
_entity.type
_entity.pdbx_description
1 polymer ?
#
loop_
_entity_poly.entity_id
_entity_poly.type
_entity_poly.pdbx_seq_one_letter_code
_entity_poly.pdbx_strand_id
1 'polypeptide(L)'
;MKSYSQSGLTQHQQQYNYRLSRDKRFVEHAFEIISSRFRILLTGIHLPPEKATKIVLVICYLHNFLSTKSSEYYLRMINDVGEKSVPALMQIEKKNHKSEEYYQRQGNSKLIL
;
A
#
# COMPACT_ATOMS: atom_id res chain seq x y z
N MET A 1 -12.42 -11.05 0.56
CA MET A 1 -13.32 -11.04 1.74
C MET A 1 -14.53 -10.16 1.45
N LYS A 2 -15.72 -10.54 1.97
CA LYS A 2 -16.96 -9.80 1.76
C LYS A 2 -17.16 -8.80 2.91
N SER A 3 -17.60 -7.57 2.61
CA SER A 3 -18.02 -6.60 3.61
C SER A 3 -19.40 -6.95 4.17
N TYR A 4 -19.70 -6.54 5.39
CA TYR A 4 -21.05 -6.64 5.94
C TYR A 4 -21.99 -5.65 5.23
N SER A 5 -23.28 -6.01 5.13
CA SER A 5 -24.33 -5.13 4.59
C SER A 5 -24.40 -3.82 5.38
N GLN A 6 -24.62 -2.69 4.71
CA GLN A 6 -24.57 -1.35 5.33
C GLN A 6 -25.74 -1.06 6.29
N SER A 7 -26.77 -1.91 6.31
CA SER A 7 -27.96 -1.76 7.15
C SER A 7 -27.84 -2.60 8.43
N GLY A 8 -28.15 -2.01 9.59
CA GLY A 8 -28.19 -2.72 10.87
C GLY A 8 -26.81 -3.15 11.41
N LEU A 9 -25.74 -2.41 11.08
CA LEU A 9 -24.38 -2.76 11.49
C LEU A 9 -24.13 -2.54 12.99
N THR A 10 -23.65 -3.59 13.66
CA THR A 10 -23.05 -3.47 14.99
C THR A 10 -21.71 -2.70 14.93
N GLN A 11 -21.26 -2.13 16.05
CA GLN A 11 -20.02 -1.36 16.12
C GLN A 11 -18.80 -2.13 15.60
N HIS A 12 -18.67 -3.41 15.95
CA HIS A 12 -17.58 -4.27 15.47
C HIS A 12 -17.62 -4.48 13.95
N GLN A 13 -18.81 -4.64 13.37
CA GLN A 13 -18.96 -4.78 11.91
C GLN A 13 -18.63 -3.47 11.19
N GLN A 14 -18.96 -2.31 11.77
CA GLN A 14 -18.56 -1.00 11.23
C GLN A 14 -17.03 -0.86 11.23
N GLN A 15 -16.36 -1.22 12.33
CA GLN A 15 -14.90 -1.18 12.42
C GLN A 15 -14.24 -2.13 11.40
N TYR A 16 -14.77 -3.34 11.24
CA TYR A 16 -14.29 -4.27 10.22
C TYR A 16 -14.47 -3.72 8.81
N ASN A 17 -15.67 -3.22 8.47
CA ASN A 17 -15.95 -2.63 7.16
C ASN A 17 -15.03 -1.44 6.88
N TYR A 18 -14.78 -0.58 7.88
CA TYR A 18 -13.86 0.54 7.75
C TYR A 18 -12.43 0.07 7.45
N ARG A 19 -11.90 -0.91 8.19
CA ARG A 19 -10.57 -1.48 7.95
C ARG A 19 -10.47 -2.09 6.55
N LEU A 20 -11.44 -2.93 6.19
CA LEU A 20 -11.49 -3.56 4.87
C LEU A 20 -11.54 -2.53 3.74
N SER A 21 -12.36 -1.48 3.86
CA SER A 21 -12.42 -0.41 2.86
C SER A 21 -11.12 0.39 2.78
N ARG A 22 -10.47 0.64 3.91
CA ARG A 22 -9.17 1.33 3.96
C ARG A 22 -8.08 0.52 3.28
N ASP A 23 -8.03 -0.78 3.55
CA ASP A 23 -7.03 -1.68 2.95
C ASP A 23 -7.28 -1.85 1.44
N LYS A 24 -8.55 -1.96 1.01
CA LYS A 24 -8.92 -1.95 -0.42
C LYS A 24 -8.48 -0.68 -1.11
N ARG A 25 -8.75 0.49 -0.52
CA ARG A 25 -8.33 1.78 -1.08
C ARG A 25 -6.82 1.85 -1.26
N PHE A 26 -6.05 1.32 -0.31
CA PHE A 26 -4.59 1.27 -0.41
C PHE A 26 -4.13 0.39 -1.57
N VAL A 27 -4.72 -0.80 -1.72
CA VAL A 27 -4.41 -1.72 -2.82
C VAL A 27 -4.81 -1.14 -4.17
N GLU A 28 -6.01 -0.54 -4.27
CA GLU A 28 -6.50 0.12 -5.48
C GLU A 28 -5.59 1.27 -5.90
N HIS A 29 -5.21 2.13 -4.97
CA HIS A 29 -4.30 3.25 -5.23
C HIS A 29 -2.91 2.77 -5.68
N ALA A 30 -2.36 1.74 -5.04
CA ALA A 30 -1.09 1.15 -5.46
C ALA A 30 -1.19 0.51 -6.86
N PHE A 31 -2.29 -0.18 -7.15
CA PHE A 31 -2.55 -0.78 -8.45
C PHE A 31 -2.71 0.28 -9.55
N GLU A 32 -3.41 1.37 -9.28
CA GLU A 32 -3.57 2.51 -10.19
C GLU A 32 -2.21 3.11 -10.58
N ILE A 33 -1.34 3.34 -9.59
CA ILE A 33 0.04 3.82 -9.82
C ILE A 33 0.82 2.83 -10.70
N ILE A 34 0.81 1.54 -10.37
CA ILE A 34 1.59 0.54 -11.13
C ILE A 34 1.03 0.37 -12.55
N SER A 35 -0.28 0.28 -12.70
CA SER A 35 -0.97 0.01 -13.98
C SER A 35 -0.88 1.15 -14.99
N SER A 36 -0.79 2.41 -14.54
CA SER A 36 -0.59 3.56 -15.44
C SER A 36 0.73 3.48 -16.23
N ARG A 37 1.74 2.77 -15.70
CA ARG A 37 3.00 2.48 -16.40
C ARG A 37 2.94 1.13 -17.13
N PHE A 38 2.46 0.11 -16.43
CA PHE A 38 2.42 -1.26 -16.93
C PHE A 38 1.03 -1.58 -17.49
N ARG A 39 0.76 -1.09 -18.71
CA ARG A 39 -0.52 -1.27 -19.41
C ARG A 39 -0.98 -2.73 -19.52
N ILE A 40 -0.05 -3.69 -19.46
CA ILE A 40 -0.36 -5.12 -19.43
C ILE A 40 -1.30 -5.51 -18.27
N LEU A 41 -1.29 -4.76 -17.16
CA LEU A 41 -2.20 -4.97 -16.03
C LEU A 41 -3.62 -4.48 -16.30
N LEU A 42 -3.82 -3.60 -17.29
CA LEU A 42 -5.13 -3.09 -17.71
C LEU A 42 -5.74 -3.95 -18.83
N THR A 43 -4.97 -4.87 -19.40
CA THR A 43 -5.42 -5.79 -20.46
C THR A 43 -5.61 -7.20 -19.92
N GLY A 44 -6.54 -7.96 -20.50
CA GLY A 44 -6.70 -9.37 -20.19
C GLY A 44 -5.42 -10.16 -20.47
N ILE A 45 -4.84 -10.76 -19.43
CA ILE A 45 -3.64 -11.58 -19.55
C ILE A 45 -4.06 -13.00 -20.00
N HIS A 46 -3.96 -13.27 -21.30
CA HIS A 46 -4.25 -14.58 -21.89
C HIS A 46 -3.12 -15.61 -21.67
N LEU A 47 -2.73 -15.81 -20.41
CA LEU A 47 -1.71 -16.77 -20.00
C LEU A 47 -2.23 -17.64 -18.85
N PRO A 48 -1.67 -18.85 -18.67
CA PRO A 48 -1.91 -19.65 -17.47
C PRO A 48 -1.64 -18.84 -16.20
N PRO A 49 -2.41 -19.06 -15.12
CA PRO A 49 -2.31 -18.29 -13.89
C PRO A 49 -0.88 -18.25 -13.33
N GLU A 50 -0.15 -19.36 -13.42
CA GLU A 50 1.25 -19.46 -12.98
C GLU A 50 2.18 -18.46 -13.70
N LYS A 51 1.97 -18.25 -15.00
CA LYS A 51 2.76 -17.30 -15.80
C LYS A 51 2.31 -15.87 -15.53
N ALA A 52 1.00 -15.64 -15.41
CA ALA A 52 0.46 -14.34 -15.04
C ALA A 52 0.97 -13.88 -13.67
N THR A 53 1.02 -14.77 -12.68
CA THR A 53 1.59 -14.47 -11.34
C THR A 53 3.06 -14.07 -11.45
N LYS A 54 3.88 -14.79 -12.24
CA LYS A 54 5.28 -14.42 -12.46
C LYS A 54 5.41 -13.02 -13.08
N ILE A 55 4.58 -12.70 -14.07
CA ILE A 55 4.57 -11.36 -14.70
C ILE A 55 4.24 -10.28 -13.67
N VAL A 56 3.20 -10.47 -12.87
CA VAL A 56 2.82 -9.51 -11.82
C VAL A 56 3.94 -9.32 -10.81
N LEU A 57 4.59 -10.40 -10.37
CA LEU A 57 5.74 -10.32 -9.45
C LEU A 57 6.89 -9.52 -10.06
N VAL A 58 7.26 -9.80 -11.31
CA VAL A 58 8.32 -9.06 -12.02
C VAL A 58 7.97 -7.57 -12.12
N ILE A 59 6.71 -7.23 -12.39
CA ILE A 59 6.23 -5.85 -12.43
C ILE A 59 6.39 -5.19 -11.05
N CYS A 60 6.01 -5.85 -9.96
CA CYS A 60 6.21 -5.33 -8.61
C CYS A 60 7.69 -5.09 -8.29
N TYR A 61 8.57 -6.05 -8.61
CA TYR A 61 10.02 -5.89 -8.42
C TYR A 61 10.57 -4.72 -9.24
N LEU A 62 10.18 -4.62 -10.51
CA LEU A 62 10.63 -3.55 -11.41
C LEU A 62 10.11 -2.19 -10.94
N HIS A 63 8.86 -2.11 -10.50
CA HIS A 63 8.28 -0.90 -9.93
C HIS A 63 9.08 -0.44 -8.71
N ASN A 64 9.36 -1.35 -7.77
CA ASN A 64 10.14 -1.04 -6.57
C ASN A 64 11.56 -0.56 -6.94
N PHE A 65 12.23 -1.26 -7.85
CA PHE A 65 13.57 -0.89 -8.32
C PHE A 65 13.62 0.50 -8.95
N LEU A 66 12.67 0.82 -9.83
CA LEU A 66 12.60 2.13 -10.50
C LEU A 66 12.25 3.26 -9.52
N SER A 67 11.37 2.98 -8.54
CA SER A 67 11.00 3.94 -7.49
C SER A 67 12.18 4.26 -6.57
N THR A 68 13.05 3.30 -6.25
CA THR A 68 14.27 3.56 -5.45
C THR A 68 15.28 4.45 -6.17
N LYS A 69 15.32 4.42 -7.51
CA LYS A 69 16.31 5.17 -8.30
C LYS A 69 15.85 6.58 -8.69
N SER A 70 14.58 6.93 -8.50
CA SER A 70 14.03 8.20 -8.94
C SER A 70 13.02 8.78 -7.94
N SER A 71 13.52 9.51 -6.94
CA SER A 71 12.68 10.19 -5.94
C SER A 71 11.68 11.16 -6.59
N GLU A 72 12.09 11.86 -7.66
CA GLU A 72 11.19 12.76 -8.40
C GLU A 72 10.05 12.02 -9.11
N TYR A 73 10.25 10.76 -9.48
CA TYR A 73 9.26 10.00 -10.23
C TYR A 73 8.12 9.51 -9.33
N TYR A 74 8.45 9.14 -8.09
CA TYR A 74 7.45 8.84 -7.07
C TYR A 74 6.61 10.08 -6.74
N LEU A 75 7.27 11.23 -6.57
CA LEU A 75 6.59 12.51 -6.34
C LEU A 75 5.71 12.92 -7.53
N ARG A 76 6.19 12.79 -8.77
CA ARG A 76 5.42 13.11 -9.98
C ARG A 76 4.17 12.24 -10.13
N MET A 77 4.29 10.94 -9.87
CA MET A 77 3.14 10.03 -9.92
C MET A 77 2.09 10.30 -8.83
N ILE A 78 2.53 10.71 -7.66
CA ILE A 78 1.61 11.10 -6.59
C ILE A 78 0.89 12.41 -6.93
N ASN A 79 1.57 13.33 -7.62
CA ASN A 79 0.99 14.60 -8.04
C ASN A 79 -0.03 14.45 -9.18
N ASP A 80 0.16 13.46 -10.07
CA ASP A 80 -0.78 13.16 -11.17
C ASP A 80 -2.09 12.51 -10.67
N VAL A 81 -2.11 11.94 -9.45
CA VAL A 81 -3.28 11.37 -8.78
C VAL A 81 -3.74 12.32 -7.65
N GLY A 82 -4.18 13.53 -8.02
CA GLY A 82 -5.04 14.40 -7.20
C GLY A 82 -4.63 14.62 -5.73
N GLU A 83 -3.59 15.43 -5.51
CA GLU A 83 -3.34 16.41 -4.42
C GLU A 83 -3.66 16.15 -2.92
N LYS A 84 -4.28 15.05 -2.47
CA LYS A 84 -4.74 14.92 -1.07
C LYS A 84 -4.04 13.87 -0.19
N SER A 85 -3.13 13.08 -0.72
CA SER A 85 -2.55 11.92 0.00
C SER A 85 -1.11 12.10 0.50
N VAL A 86 -0.33 13.03 -0.08
CA VAL A 86 1.12 13.16 0.15
C VAL A 86 1.49 13.62 1.56
N PRO A 87 0.84 14.66 2.12
CA PRO A 87 1.13 15.09 3.49
C PRO A 87 0.81 14.00 4.51
N ALA A 88 -0.16 13.12 4.22
CA ALA A 88 -0.54 12.04 5.12
C ALA A 88 0.45 10.88 5.10
N LEU A 89 0.94 10.47 3.93
CA LEU A 89 1.92 9.38 3.79
C LEU A 89 3.29 9.76 4.38
N MET A 90 3.77 10.98 4.14
CA MET A 90 4.98 11.50 4.79
C MET A 90 4.84 11.61 6.32
N GLN A 91 3.62 11.86 6.82
CA GLN A 91 3.35 11.83 8.26
C GLN A 91 3.28 10.42 8.84
N ILE A 92 2.87 9.43 8.04
CA ILE A 92 2.83 8.01 8.44
C ILE A 92 4.25 7.44 8.53
N GLU A 93 5.14 7.70 7.56
CA GLU A 93 6.55 7.28 7.65
C GLU A 93 7.27 7.92 8.85
N LYS A 94 7.04 9.22 9.10
CA LYS A 94 7.60 9.91 10.29
C LYS A 94 7.06 9.35 11.61
N LYS A 95 5.79 8.91 11.65
CA LYS A 95 5.22 8.24 12.83
C LYS A 95 5.79 6.83 13.01
N ASN A 96 5.98 6.08 11.91
CA ASN A 96 6.53 4.73 11.94
C ASN A 96 7.99 4.72 12.41
N HIS A 97 8.82 5.64 11.90
CA HIS A 97 10.21 5.81 12.35
C HIS A 97 10.31 6.17 13.85
N LYS A 98 9.42 7.05 14.34
CA LYS A 98 9.33 7.36 15.79
C LYS A 98 8.86 6.18 16.62
N SER A 99 7.95 5.35 16.10
CA SER A 99 7.50 4.14 16.81
C SER A 99 8.57 3.05 16.85
N GLU A 100 9.34 2.87 15.77
CA GLU A 100 10.47 1.93 15.74
C GLU A 100 11.56 2.38 16.72
N GLU A 101 11.91 3.67 16.75
CA GLU A 101 12.83 4.20 17.78
C GLU A 101 12.31 3.99 19.20
N TYR A 102 11.01 4.07 19.43
CA TYR A 102 10.40 3.81 20.75
C TYR A 102 10.52 2.34 21.17
N TYR A 103 10.25 1.39 20.27
CA TYR A 103 10.40 -0.04 20.56
C TYR A 103 11.88 -0.45 20.71
N GLN A 104 12.80 0.17 19.97
CA GLN A 104 14.24 -0.04 20.12
C GLN A 104 14.78 0.52 21.46
N ARG A 105 14.23 1.65 21.94
CA ARG A 105 14.58 2.20 23.26
C ARG A 105 14.02 1.35 24.42
N GLN A 106 12.82 0.76 24.26
CA GLN A 106 12.22 -0.11 25.28
C GLN A 106 12.81 -1.54 25.27
N GLY A 107 13.34 -2.01 24.14
CA GLY A 107 14.02 -3.31 24.02
C GLY A 107 15.43 -3.38 24.64
N ASN A 108 16.09 -2.24 24.86
CA ASN A 108 17.42 -2.16 25.48
C ASN A 108 17.39 -1.91 27.00
N SER A 109 16.22 -1.98 27.64
CA SER A 109 16.08 -1.85 29.11
C SER A 109 15.49 -3.11 29.76
N LYS A 110 15.82 -4.29 29.24
CA LYS A 110 15.44 -5.57 29.88
C LYS A 110 16.53 -6.65 29.88
N LEU A 111 17.79 -6.25 29.75
CA LEU A 111 18.95 -7.05 30.10
C LEU A 111 19.87 -6.19 30.97
N ILE A 112 19.70 -6.32 32.28
CA ILE A 112 20.68 -6.20 33.38
C ILE A 112 19.84 -6.02 34.66
N LEU A 113 19.82 -7.09 35.46
CA LEU A 113 19.40 -7.20 36.88
C LEU A 113 18.13 -6.45 37.31
#